data_AF-A0A4R1MXU3-F1
#
_entry.id   AF-A0A4R1MXU3-F1
#
_cell.length_a   1.000
_cell.length_b   1.000
_cell.length_c   1.000
_cell.angle_alpha   90.00
_cell.angle_beta   90.00
_cell.angle_gamma   90.00
#
_symmetry.space_group_name_H-M   'P 1'
#
loop_
_entity.id
_entity.type
_entity.pdbx_description
1 polymer ?
#
loop_
_entity_poly.entity_id
_entity_poly.type
_entity_poly.pdbx_seq_one_letter_code
_entity_poly.pdbx_strand_id
1 'polypeptide(L)'
;MNNRENKGYYVYSSIAIIGFLVIIAFVFYLVYDLLVKLSMDQFTNSTVLQSIIALIITVFLGGYFSKAVEHKKHIKLENYKSQKDIALRIIDLASMVLNDKEGLQAKGLLISESYKVKLLFDDKLLLKINDFVNDCNSYTYNGLMDDLKRFF
;
A
#
# COMPACT_ATOMS: atom_id res chain seq x y z
N MET A 1 -10.43 19.96 17.37
CA MET A 1 -10.45 19.29 16.04
C MET A 1 -9.48 20.03 15.12
N ASN A 2 -8.58 19.27 14.50
CA ASN A 2 -7.26 19.72 14.06
C ASN A 2 -7.30 20.39 12.68
N ASN A 3 -7.18 21.73 12.63
CA ASN A 3 -7.27 22.54 11.40
C ASN A 3 -6.06 22.41 10.44
N ARG A 4 -5.08 21.54 10.75
CA ARG A 4 -3.84 21.37 9.98
C ARG A 4 -3.92 20.26 8.92
N GLU A 5 -4.81 19.28 9.08
CA GLU A 5 -4.97 18.18 8.11
C GLU A 5 -5.74 18.61 6.85
N ASN A 6 -6.65 19.58 6.97
CA ASN A 6 -7.44 20.07 5.83
C ASN A 6 -6.62 20.85 4.79
N LYS A 7 -5.58 21.60 5.20
CA LYS A 7 -4.83 22.47 4.26
C LYS A 7 -4.03 21.70 3.21
N GLY A 8 -3.46 20.55 3.58
CA GLY A 8 -2.72 19.70 2.63
C GLY A 8 -3.64 19.13 1.56
N TYR A 9 -4.84 18.68 1.96
CA TYR A 9 -5.83 18.09 1.06
C TYR A 9 -6.23 19.03 -0.09
N TYR A 10 -6.46 20.32 0.20
CA TYR A 10 -6.82 21.30 -0.84
C TYR A 10 -5.70 21.53 -1.86
N VAL A 11 -4.44 21.50 -1.44
CA VAL A 11 -3.29 21.68 -2.34
C VAL A 11 -3.13 20.45 -3.23
N TYR A 12 -3.22 19.23 -2.68
CA TYR A 12 -3.18 18.00 -3.48
C TYR A 12 -4.37 17.90 -4.43
N SER A 13 -5.57 18.28 -3.99
CA SER A 13 -6.77 18.31 -4.82
C SER A 13 -6.65 19.31 -5.98
N SER A 14 -6.12 20.50 -5.72
CA SER A 14 -5.93 21.53 -6.75
C SER A 14 -4.92 21.09 -7.82
N ILE A 15 -3.80 20.48 -7.41
CA ILE A 15 -2.79 19.95 -8.34
C ILE A 15 -3.37 18.81 -9.18
N ALA A 16 -4.18 17.93 -8.58
CA ALA A 16 -4.84 16.86 -9.30
C ALA A 16 -5.81 17.37 -10.37
N ILE A 17 -6.59 18.43 -10.07
CA ILE A 17 -7.52 19.05 -11.02
C ILE A 17 -6.77 19.69 -12.19
N ILE A 18 -5.68 20.41 -11.91
CA ILE A 18 -4.84 21.03 -12.96
C ILE A 18 -4.23 19.93 -13.84
N GLY A 19 -3.68 18.87 -13.24
CA GLY A 19 -3.13 17.73 -14.00
C GLY A 19 -4.19 17.06 -14.88
N PHE A 20 -5.41 16.88 -14.37
CA PHE A 20 -6.52 16.31 -15.12
C PHE A 20 -6.94 17.18 -16.32
N LEU A 21 -7.00 18.51 -16.14
CA LEU A 21 -7.28 19.46 -17.22
C LEU A 21 -6.21 19.44 -18.32
N VAL A 22 -4.94 19.33 -17.94
CA VAL A 22 -3.83 19.22 -18.91
C VAL A 22 -3.94 17.93 -19.72
N ILE A 23 -4.28 16.81 -19.08
CA ILE A 23 -4.49 15.53 -19.78
C ILE A 23 -5.68 15.63 -20.75
N ILE A 24 -6.79 16.22 -20.33
CA ILE A 24 -7.96 16.42 -21.21
C ILE A 24 -7.60 17.30 -22.41
N ALA A 25 -6.92 18.42 -22.17
CA ALA A 25 -6.48 19.32 -23.25
C ALA A 25 -5.54 18.59 -24.24
N PHE A 26 -4.64 17.74 -23.73
CA PHE A 26 -3.77 16.92 -24.56
C PHE A 26 -4.54 15.87 -25.39
N VAL A 27 -5.58 15.25 -24.81
CA VAL A 27 -6.46 14.33 -25.55
C VAL A 27 -7.22 15.07 -26.64
N PHE A 28 -7.79 16.24 -26.36
CA PHE A 28 -8.45 17.07 -27.38
C PHE A 28 -7.48 17.52 -28.47
N TYR A 29 -6.25 17.87 -28.12
CA TYR A 29 -5.19 18.18 -29.08
C TYR A 29 -4.87 16.99 -29.98
N LEU A 30 -4.71 15.78 -29.42
CA LEU A 30 -4.50 14.56 -30.21
C LEU A 30 -5.68 14.26 -31.14
N VAL A 31 -6.92 14.43 -30.68
CA VAL A 31 -8.11 14.25 -31.50
C VAL A 31 -8.18 15.30 -32.61
N TYR A 32 -7.83 16.55 -32.32
CA TYR A 32 -7.77 17.62 -33.31
C TYR A 32 -6.69 17.39 -34.35
N ASP A 33 -5.47 17.05 -33.93
CA ASP A 33 -4.35 16.71 -34.83
C ASP A 33 -4.72 15.50 -35.71
N LEU A 34 -5.41 14.51 -35.15
CA LEU A 34 -5.96 13.40 -35.91
C LEU A 34 -6.98 13.89 -36.96
N LEU A 35 -7.96 14.71 -36.57
CA LEU A 35 -9.00 15.24 -37.47
C LEU A 35 -8.43 16.14 -38.58
N VAL A 36 -7.42 16.96 -38.28
CA VAL A 36 -6.76 17.82 -39.27
C VAL A 36 -5.94 16.97 -40.25
N LYS A 37 -5.19 15.97 -39.77
CA LYS A 37 -4.48 15.02 -40.63
C LYS A 37 -5.45 14.20 -41.48
N LEU A 38 -6.61 13.84 -40.93
CA LEU A 38 -7.72 13.20 -41.66
C LEU A 38 -8.33 14.08 -42.75
N SER A 39 -8.31 15.40 -42.56
CA SER A 39 -8.83 16.37 -43.51
C SER A 39 -7.85 16.69 -44.64
N MET A 40 -6.54 16.54 -44.42
CA MET A 40 -5.51 16.97 -45.36
C MET A 40 -4.95 15.85 -46.24
N ASP A 41 -4.94 14.61 -45.76
CA ASP A 41 -4.47 13.46 -46.52
C ASP A 41 -5.64 12.62 -47.04
N GLN A 42 -5.53 12.12 -48.27
CA GLN A 42 -6.43 11.10 -48.83
C GLN A 42 -6.20 9.73 -48.15
N PHE A 43 -6.33 9.67 -46.83
CA PHE A 43 -6.20 8.42 -46.11
C PHE A 43 -7.40 7.51 -46.40
N THR A 44 -7.11 6.27 -46.78
CA THR A 44 -8.09 5.19 -46.86
C THR A 44 -8.80 5.05 -45.51
N ASN A 45 -10.13 4.94 -45.51
CA ASN A 45 -10.99 4.80 -44.32
C ASN A 45 -10.45 3.81 -43.25
N SER A 46 -9.64 2.83 -43.65
CA SER A 46 -8.99 1.84 -42.80
C SER A 46 -8.00 2.44 -41.79
N THR A 47 -7.18 3.43 -42.16
CA THR A 47 -6.16 4.00 -41.26
C THR A 47 -6.79 4.87 -40.18
N VAL A 48 -7.87 5.57 -40.55
CA VAL A 48 -8.73 6.35 -39.65
C VAL A 48 -9.38 5.46 -38.61
N LEU A 49 -10.03 4.40 -39.10
CA LEU A 49 -10.71 3.42 -38.27
C LEU A 49 -9.74 2.74 -37.30
N GLN A 50 -8.54 2.37 -37.79
CA GLN A 50 -7.51 1.76 -36.96
C GLN A 50 -7.00 2.70 -35.86
N SER A 51 -6.85 3.99 -36.15
CA SER A 51 -6.40 4.99 -35.16
C SER A 51 -7.45 5.23 -34.08
N ILE A 52 -8.73 5.28 -34.45
CA ILE A 52 -9.85 5.39 -33.50
C ILE A 52 -9.95 4.13 -32.63
N ILE A 53 -9.84 2.94 -33.23
CA ILE A 53 -9.84 1.67 -32.50
C ILE A 53 -8.65 1.61 -31.53
N ALA A 54 -7.45 2.00 -31.95
CA ALA A 54 -6.27 2.04 -31.11
C ALA A 54 -6.43 3.02 -29.93
N LEU A 55 -7.04 4.19 -30.16
CA LEU A 55 -7.30 5.18 -29.13
C LEU A 55 -8.31 4.67 -28.08
N ILE A 56 -9.40 4.03 -28.53
CA ILE A 56 -10.37 3.37 -27.64
C ILE A 56 -9.66 2.30 -26.81
N ILE A 57 -8.94 1.38 -27.45
CA ILE A 57 -8.23 0.29 -26.77
C ILE A 57 -7.22 0.83 -25.75
N THR A 58 -6.49 1.90 -26.08
CA THR A 58 -5.48 2.51 -25.19
C THR A 58 -6.12 3.13 -23.95
N VAL A 59 -7.25 3.83 -24.10
CA VAL A 59 -7.99 4.41 -22.97
C VAL A 59 -8.54 3.33 -22.06
N PHE A 60 -9.11 2.25 -22.62
CA PHE A 60 -9.63 1.12 -21.85
C PHE A 60 -8.52 0.34 -21.12
N LEU A 61 -7.42 0.02 -21.81
CA LEU A 61 -6.26 -0.64 -21.19
C LEU A 61 -5.66 0.23 -20.08
N GLY A 62 -5.46 1.52 -20.32
CA GLY A 62 -4.95 2.46 -19.32
C GLY A 62 -5.81 2.51 -18.05
N GLY A 63 -7.13 2.60 -18.22
CA GLY A 63 -8.07 2.59 -17.09
C GLY A 63 -8.08 1.27 -16.33
N TYR A 64 -8.01 0.12 -17.03
CA TYR A 64 -7.95 -1.20 -16.42
C TYR A 64 -6.67 -1.42 -15.62
N PHE A 65 -5.51 -1.09 -16.19
CA PHE A 65 -4.23 -1.19 -15.48
C PHE A 65 -4.17 -0.26 -14.27
N SER A 66 -4.72 0.94 -14.36
CA SER A 66 -4.78 1.88 -13.22
C SER A 66 -5.54 1.28 -12.04
N LYS A 67 -6.75 0.76 -12.25
CA LYS A 67 -7.55 0.12 -11.19
C LYS A 67 -6.88 -1.13 -10.62
N ALA A 68 -6.26 -1.95 -11.46
CA ALA A 68 -5.54 -3.13 -11.01
C ALA A 68 -4.33 -2.79 -10.13
N VAL A 69 -3.60 -1.71 -10.45
CA VAL A 69 -2.49 -1.21 -9.64
C VAL A 69 -2.99 -0.64 -8.31
N GLU A 70 -4.09 0.09 -8.32
CA GLU A 70 -4.69 0.68 -7.12
C GLU A 70 -5.16 -0.40 -6.14
N HIS A 71 -5.83 -1.45 -6.63
CA HIS A 71 -6.25 -2.57 -5.81
C HIS A 71 -5.06 -3.31 -5.18
N LYS A 72 -4.00 -3.58 -5.95
CA LYS A 72 -2.78 -4.21 -5.42
C LYS A 72 -2.09 -3.34 -4.35
N LYS A 73 -2.12 -2.01 -4.50
CA LYS A 73 -1.59 -1.09 -3.49
C LYS A 73 -2.43 -1.08 -2.22
N HIS A 74 -3.76 -1.13 -2.34
CA HIS A 74 -4.65 -1.18 -1.18
C HIS A 74 -4.41 -2.42 -0.32
N ILE A 75 -4.35 -3.60 -0.95
CA ILE A 75 -4.09 -4.87 -0.25
C ILE A 75 -2.73 -4.83 0.46
N LYS A 76 -1.68 -4.31 -0.21
CA LYS A 76 -0.36 -4.16 0.43
C LYS A 76 -0.40 -3.22 1.63
N LEU A 77 -1.14 -2.13 1.53
CA LEU A 77 -1.28 -1.15 2.62
C LEU A 77 -2.05 -1.75 3.81
N GLU A 78 -3.12 -2.50 3.56
CA GLU A 78 -3.88 -3.20 4.61
C GLU A 78 -3.03 -4.26 5.31
N ASN A 79 -2.28 -5.07 4.55
CA ASN A 79 -1.36 -6.04 5.12
C ASN A 79 -0.30 -5.38 5.99
N TYR A 80 0.28 -4.26 5.54
CA TYR A 80 1.25 -3.51 6.33
C TYR A 80 0.64 -2.90 7.60
N LYS A 81 -0.58 -2.35 7.53
CA LYS A 81 -1.30 -1.86 8.72
C LYS A 81 -1.56 -2.99 9.72
N SER A 82 -1.97 -4.16 9.24
CA SER A 82 -2.20 -5.34 10.07
C SER A 82 -0.91 -5.83 10.74
N GLN A 83 0.19 -5.92 9.97
CA GLN A 83 1.52 -6.22 10.50
C GLN A 83 1.94 -5.22 11.59
N LYS A 84 1.72 -3.92 11.36
CA LYS A 84 2.05 -2.90 12.35
C LYS A 84 1.24 -3.03 13.65
N ASP A 85 -0.06 -3.30 13.57
CA ASP A 85 -0.92 -3.50 14.76
C ASP A 85 -0.47 -4.72 15.57
N ILE A 86 -0.19 -5.85 14.89
CA ILE A 86 0.29 -7.08 15.53
C ILE A 86 1.68 -6.86 16.14
N ALA A 87 2.58 -6.16 15.45
CA ALA A 87 3.91 -5.83 15.95
C ALA A 87 3.83 -5.01 17.26
N LEU A 88 2.95 -4.01 17.34
CA LEU A 88 2.72 -3.23 18.55
C LEU A 88 2.21 -4.11 19.70
N ARG A 89 1.21 -4.95 19.44
CA ARG A 89 0.67 -5.88 20.46
C ARG A 89 1.75 -6.81 20.99
N ILE A 90 2.63 -7.31 20.13
CA ILE A 90 3.75 -8.17 20.55
C ILE A 90 4.72 -7.40 21.42
N ILE A 91 5.07 -6.15 21.06
CA ILE A 91 5.95 -5.30 21.87
C ILE A 91 5.32 -5.04 23.24
N ASP A 92 4.05 -4.70 23.29
CA ASP A 92 3.34 -4.41 24.55
C ASP A 92 3.28 -5.65 25.44
N LEU A 93 2.89 -6.79 24.88
CA LEU A 93 2.83 -8.07 25.59
C LEU A 93 4.23 -8.54 26.02
N ALA A 94 5.25 -8.38 25.19
CA ALA A 94 6.62 -8.74 25.53
C ALA A 94 7.18 -7.85 26.64
N SER A 95 6.87 -6.55 26.60
CA SER A 95 7.25 -5.61 27.66
C SER A 95 6.54 -5.93 28.97
N MET A 96 5.28 -6.36 28.90
CA MET A 96 4.51 -6.80 30.07
C MET A 96 5.10 -8.09 30.68
N VAL A 97 5.47 -9.08 29.85
CA VAL A 97 6.15 -10.31 30.30
C VAL A 97 7.52 -10.02 30.92
N LEU A 98 8.25 -9.04 30.39
CA LEU A 98 9.56 -8.64 30.92
C LEU A 98 9.44 -7.99 32.31
N ASN A 99 8.42 -7.15 32.49
CA ASN A 99 8.19 -6.39 33.73
C ASN A 99 7.45 -7.20 34.81
N ASP A 100 6.63 -8.18 34.42
CA ASP A 100 5.89 -9.07 35.31
C ASP A 100 6.20 -10.54 34.96
N LYS A 101 7.30 -11.05 35.53
CA LYS A 101 7.84 -12.39 35.23
C LYS A 101 6.89 -13.54 35.60
N GLU A 102 5.91 -13.31 36.47
CA GLU A 102 4.93 -14.30 36.89
C GLU A 102 3.59 -14.19 36.14
N GLY A 103 3.46 -13.23 35.22
CA GLY A 103 2.27 -12.99 34.39
C GLY A 103 1.98 -14.11 33.40
N LEU A 104 1.51 -15.26 33.90
CA LEU A 104 1.14 -16.45 33.12
C LEU A 104 0.10 -16.12 32.03
N GLN A 105 -0.77 -15.13 32.30
CA GLN A 105 -1.75 -14.61 31.34
C GLN A 105 -1.09 -13.85 30.18
N ALA A 106 -0.10 -12.99 30.45
CA ALA A 106 0.59 -12.23 29.41
C ALA A 106 1.39 -13.16 28.47
N LYS A 107 2.01 -14.20 29.04
CA LYS A 107 2.70 -15.24 28.27
C LYS A 107 1.73 -16.04 27.37
N GLY A 108 0.56 -16.41 27.90
CA GLY A 108 -0.49 -17.08 27.12
C GLY A 108 -1.03 -16.22 25.97
N LEU A 109 -1.24 -14.92 26.22
CA LEU A 109 -1.67 -13.96 25.20
C LEU A 109 -0.59 -13.76 24.13
N LEU A 110 0.68 -13.69 24.51
CA LEU A 110 1.79 -13.57 23.56
C LEU A 110 1.94 -14.81 22.66
N ILE A 111 1.71 -16.01 23.20
CA ILE A 111 1.65 -17.25 22.39
C ILE A 111 0.45 -17.23 21.45
N SER A 112 -0.72 -16.74 21.90
CA SER A 112 -1.89 -16.61 21.02
C SER A 112 -1.67 -15.63 19.87
N GLU A 113 -0.97 -14.52 20.11
CA GLU A 113 -0.62 -13.54 19.10
C GLU A 113 0.48 -14.07 18.15
N SER A 114 1.40 -14.90 18.64
CA SER A 114 2.44 -15.53 17.80
C SER A 114 1.85 -16.48 16.73
N TYR A 115 0.70 -17.12 16.99
CA TYR A 115 -0.01 -17.87 15.94
C TYR A 115 -0.50 -16.98 14.79
N LYS A 116 -0.86 -15.72 15.06
CA LYS A 116 -1.25 -14.74 14.02
C LYS A 116 -0.04 -14.25 13.23
N VAL A 117 1.13 -14.18 13.89
CA VAL A 117 2.40 -13.83 13.25
C VAL A 117 2.76 -14.81 12.13
N LYS A 118 2.42 -16.10 12.27
CA LYS A 118 2.70 -17.14 11.26
C LYS A 118 2.04 -16.90 9.90
N LEU A 119 0.93 -16.17 9.88
CA LEU A 119 0.22 -15.85 8.64
C LEU A 119 0.76 -14.59 7.95
N LEU A 120 1.43 -13.72 8.69
CA LEU A 120 1.70 -12.34 8.27
C LEU A 120 3.18 -11.94 8.32
N PHE A 121 4.06 -12.75 8.91
CA PHE A 121 5.48 -12.43 9.09
C PHE A 121 6.39 -13.61 8.72
N ASP A 122 7.68 -13.32 8.59
CA ASP A 122 8.73 -14.28 8.29
C ASP A 122 8.97 -15.23 9.50
N ASP A 123 9.30 -16.49 9.21
CA ASP A 123 9.52 -17.56 10.21
C ASP A 123 10.64 -17.21 11.21
N LYS A 124 11.58 -16.36 10.79
CA LYS A 124 12.64 -15.83 11.67
C LYS A 124 12.09 -15.05 12.87
N LEU A 125 11.01 -14.30 12.66
CA LEU A 125 10.39 -13.48 13.70
C LEU A 125 9.63 -14.36 14.70
N LEU A 126 9.02 -15.46 14.22
CA LEU A 126 8.41 -16.48 15.08
C LEU A 126 9.44 -17.17 15.98
N LEU A 127 10.60 -17.53 15.43
CA LEU A 127 11.67 -18.15 16.21
C LEU A 127 12.11 -17.23 17.35
N LYS A 128 12.32 -15.95 17.07
CA LYS A 128 12.68 -14.96 18.10
C LYS A 128 11.60 -14.73 19.15
N ILE A 129 10.32 -14.74 18.76
CA ILE A 129 9.21 -14.69 19.72
C ILE A 129 9.24 -15.92 20.63
N ASN A 130 9.45 -17.10 20.06
CA ASN A 130 9.52 -18.35 20.82
C ASN A 130 10.74 -18.36 21.78
N ASP A 131 11.90 -17.89 21.31
CA ASP A 131 13.10 -17.73 22.15
C ASP A 131 12.84 -16.76 23.30
N PHE A 132 12.15 -15.64 23.03
CA PHE A 132 11.75 -14.69 24.07
C PHE A 132 10.75 -15.29 25.07
N VAL A 133 9.76 -16.08 24.61
CA VAL A 133 8.78 -16.77 25.47
C VAL A 133 9.46 -17.77 26.40
N ASN A 134 10.52 -18.43 25.95
CA ASN A 134 11.22 -19.45 26.74
C ASN A 134 12.18 -18.81 27.75
N ASP A 135 12.97 -17.82 27.34
CA ASP A 135 14.03 -17.25 28.19
C ASP A 135 13.61 -16.03 29.00
N CYS A 136 12.53 -15.33 28.61
CA CYS A 136 12.01 -14.11 29.26
C CYS A 136 13.09 -13.10 29.71
N ASN A 137 14.12 -12.89 28.87
CA ASN A 137 15.27 -12.06 29.21
C ASN A 137 15.33 -10.76 28.37
N SER A 138 16.05 -9.76 28.87
CA SER A 138 16.16 -8.45 28.20
C SER A 138 16.96 -8.49 26.88
N TYR A 139 17.84 -9.46 26.71
CA TYR A 139 18.64 -9.65 25.49
C TYR A 139 17.78 -10.22 24.33
N THR A 140 16.95 -11.24 24.61
CA THR A 140 16.00 -11.81 23.63
C THR A 140 14.89 -10.81 23.31
N TYR A 141 14.45 -10.01 24.29
CA TYR A 141 13.55 -8.88 24.05
C TYR A 141 14.14 -7.84 23.09
N ASN A 142 15.39 -7.41 23.30
CA ASN A 142 16.03 -6.43 22.42
C ASN A 142 16.20 -6.97 20.99
N GLY A 143 16.57 -8.25 20.84
CA GLY A 143 16.69 -8.91 19.54
C GLY A 143 15.35 -9.07 18.79
N LEU A 144 14.24 -9.21 19.53
CA LEU A 144 12.88 -9.19 19.00
C LEU A 144 12.47 -7.77 18.59
N MET A 145 12.75 -6.78 19.45
CA MET A 145 12.43 -5.38 19.24
C MET A 145 13.12 -4.81 18.00
N ASP A 146 14.38 -5.18 17.76
CA ASP A 146 15.13 -4.72 16.57
C ASP A 146 14.55 -5.24 15.26
N ASP A 147 13.95 -6.43 15.25
CA ASP A 147 13.25 -6.94 14.07
C ASP A 147 11.88 -6.30 13.90
N LEU A 148 11.15 -6.06 15.01
CA LEU A 148 9.86 -5.41 14.98
C LEU A 148 9.95 -3.92 14.60
N LYS A 149 11.06 -3.23 14.90
CA LYS A 149 11.34 -1.85 14.47
C LYS A 149 11.22 -1.65 12.96
N ARG A 150 11.45 -2.70 12.14
CA ARG A 150 11.37 -2.62 10.67
C ARG A 150 9.94 -2.35 10.16
N PHE A 151 8.94 -2.52 11.00
CA PHE A 151 7.53 -2.32 10.67
C PHE A 151 6.99 -0.95 11.15
N PHE A 152 7.86 -0.09 11.69
CA PHE A 152 7.55 1.26 12.18
C PHE A 152 8.23 2.33 11.34
#